data_AF-A0A4P8PNZ2-F1
#
_entry.id   AF-A0A4P8PNZ2-F1
#
_cell.length_a   1.000
_cell.length_b   1.000
_cell.length_c   1.000
_cell.angle_alpha   90.00
_cell.angle_beta   90.00
_cell.angle_gamma   90.00
#
_symmetry.space_group_name_H-M   'P 1'
#
loop_
_entity.id
_entity.type
_entity.pdbx_description
1 polymer ?
#
loop_
_entity_poly.entity_id
_entity_poly.type
_entity_poly.pdbx_seq_one_letter_code
_entity_poly.pdbx_strand_id
1 'polypeptide(L)'
;MKVDSAQLRAFASTMDGAGEAVDALDVIGPGVRLPGSAAAAACDQAAEFVEGAYLRVADRLRQLAEIARGNADEYDVTESDFTAQLGALGGDD
;
A
#
# COMPACT_ATOMS: atom_id res chain seq x y z
N MET A 1 18.69 -14.50 -11.02
CA MET A 1 17.22 -14.29 -10.98
C MET A 1 16.97 -12.93 -11.58
N LYS A 2 16.17 -12.81 -12.65
CA LYS A 2 15.81 -11.51 -13.22
C LYS A 2 14.56 -11.03 -12.48
N VAL A 3 14.64 -9.88 -11.83
CA VAL A 3 13.44 -9.27 -11.23
C VAL A 3 12.63 -8.60 -12.33
N ASP A 4 11.33 -8.81 -12.30
CA ASP A 4 10.37 -8.15 -13.18
C ASP A 4 9.89 -6.86 -12.49
N SER A 5 10.56 -5.74 -12.80
CA SER A 5 10.24 -4.43 -12.24
C SER A 5 8.84 -3.94 -12.66
N ALA A 6 8.32 -4.39 -13.80
CA ALA A 6 6.96 -4.07 -14.23
C ALA A 6 5.91 -4.78 -13.34
N GLN A 7 6.15 -6.03 -12.96
CA GLN A 7 5.28 -6.74 -12.00
C GLN A 7 5.30 -6.11 -10.61
N LEU A 8 6.47 -5.64 -10.14
CA LEU A 8 6.57 -4.92 -8.87
C LEU A 8 5.77 -3.60 -8.89
N ARG A 9 5.80 -2.85 -10.00
CA ARG A 9 4.99 -1.64 -10.18
C ARG A 9 3.49 -1.94 -10.25
N ALA A 10 3.11 -3.02 -10.93
CA ALA A 10 1.71 -3.46 -10.98
C ALA A 10 1.20 -3.87 -9.60
N PHE A 11 2.01 -4.59 -8.83
CA PHE A 11 1.72 -4.91 -7.44
C PHE A 11 1.57 -3.66 -6.59
N ALA A 12 2.47 -2.69 -6.72
CA ALA A 12 2.39 -1.42 -5.99
C ALA A 12 1.06 -0.69 -6.28
N SER A 13 0.72 -0.53 -7.57
CA SER A 13 -0.56 0.09 -7.97
C SER A 13 -1.78 -0.66 -7.43
N THR A 14 -1.72 -1.99 -7.36
CA THR A 14 -2.81 -2.80 -6.79
C THR A 14 -2.95 -2.55 -5.29
N MET A 15 -1.84 -2.43 -4.56
CA MET A 15 -1.84 -2.17 -3.12
C MET A 15 -2.31 -0.74 -2.82
N ASP A 16 -1.91 0.26 -3.61
CA ASP A 16 -2.42 1.63 -3.49
C ASP A 16 -3.94 1.66 -3.66
N GLY A 17 -4.46 1.07 -4.74
CA GLY A 17 -5.90 1.03 -5.01
C GLY A 17 -6.68 0.26 -3.94
N ALA A 18 -6.12 -0.83 -3.41
CA ALA A 18 -6.72 -1.54 -2.29
C ALA A 18 -6.71 -0.69 -1.00
N GLY A 19 -5.62 0.04 -0.74
CA GLY A 19 -5.50 0.95 0.39
C GLY A 19 -6.54 2.08 0.33
N GLU A 20 -6.69 2.72 -0.82
CA GLU A 20 -7.71 3.74 -1.08
C GLU A 20 -9.13 3.18 -0.89
N ALA A 21 -9.39 1.96 -1.39
CA ALA A 21 -10.70 1.33 -1.23
C ALA A 21 -11.03 1.02 0.23
N VAL A 22 -10.05 0.66 1.06
CA VAL A 22 -10.23 0.44 2.50
C VAL A 22 -10.40 1.75 3.26
N ASP A 23 -9.61 2.77 2.92
CA ASP A 23 -9.68 4.12 3.53
C ASP A 23 -11.04 4.79 3.28
N ALA A 24 -11.67 4.48 2.14
CA ALA A 24 -12.99 4.97 1.79
C ALA A 24 -14.16 4.28 2.52
N LEU A 25 -13.90 3.23 3.32
CA LEU A 25 -14.94 2.53 4.09
C LEU A 25 -15.33 3.35 5.32
N ASP A 26 -16.52 3.95 5.28
CA ASP A 26 -17.11 4.60 6.46
C ASP A 26 -17.66 3.54 7.43
N VAL A 27 -17.21 3.57 8.68
CA VAL A 27 -17.75 2.66 9.70
C VAL A 27 -19.18 3.05 10.03
N ILE A 28 -20.05 2.03 10.01
CA ILE A 28 -21.52 2.07 10.17
C ILE A 28 -21.99 3.30 10.98
N GLY A 29 -22.69 4.20 10.30
CA GLY A 29 -23.32 5.38 10.92
C GLY A 29 -24.26 5.03 12.08
N PRO A 30 -24.65 6.02 12.90
CA PRO A 30 -25.36 5.77 14.14
C PRO A 30 -26.70 5.10 13.83
N GLY A 31 -26.78 3.78 14.02
CA GLY A 31 -28.01 3.02 13.85
C GLY A 31 -29.10 3.48 14.82
N VAL A 32 -30.22 2.74 14.87
CA VAL A 32 -31.31 3.05 15.81
C VAL A 32 -30.79 3.02 17.25
N ARG A 33 -30.77 4.19 17.90
CA ARG A 33 -30.36 4.32 19.30
C ARG A 33 -31.55 4.04 20.22
N LEU A 34 -31.35 3.15 21.19
CA LEU A 34 -32.31 2.96 22.28
C LEU A 34 -32.04 4.02 23.37
N PRO A 35 -32.98 4.93 23.66
CA PRO A 35 -32.78 5.99 24.65
C PRO A 35 -32.44 5.43 26.04
N GLY A 36 -31.44 6.02 26.71
CA GLY A 36 -30.99 5.59 28.04
C GLY A 36 -30.17 4.30 28.06
N SER A 37 -29.93 3.66 26.91
CA SER A 37 -29.12 2.45 26.84
C SER A 37 -27.62 2.75 26.80
N ALA A 38 -26.83 2.01 27.59
CA ALA A 38 -25.39 2.01 27.51
C ALA A 38 -24.85 1.47 26.16
N ALA A 39 -25.68 0.74 25.40
CA ALA A 39 -25.30 0.20 24.09
C ALA A 39 -24.91 1.30 23.10
N ALA A 40 -25.55 2.48 23.17
CA ALA A 40 -25.24 3.57 22.26
C ALA A 40 -23.79 4.05 22.42
N ALA A 41 -23.34 4.26 23.66
CA ALA A 41 -21.96 4.66 23.95
C ALA A 41 -20.95 3.56 23.60
N ALA A 42 -21.30 2.29 23.84
CA ALA A 42 -20.46 1.16 23.46
C ALA A 42 -20.30 1.04 21.94
N CYS A 43 -21.37 1.27 21.17
CA CYS A 43 -21.32 1.29 19.71
C CYS A 43 -20.46 2.46 19.19
N ASP A 44 -20.55 3.65 19.79
CA ASP A 44 -19.72 4.80 19.40
C ASP A 44 -18.22 4.49 19.58
N GLN A 45 -17.85 3.92 20.72
CA GLN A 45 -16.48 3.52 20.99
C GLN A 45 -16.01 2.39 20.05
N ALA A 46 -16.87 1.41 19.77
CA ALA A 46 -16.55 0.35 18.83
C ALA A 46 -16.32 0.91 17.42
N ALA A 47 -17.13 1.88 16.98
CA ALA A 47 -16.98 2.50 15.68
C ALA A 47 -15.60 3.17 15.53
N GLU A 48 -15.15 3.92 16.54
CA GLU A 48 -13.82 4.55 16.55
C GLU A 48 -12.68 3.53 16.44
N PHE A 49 -12.78 2.40 17.15
CA PHE A 49 -11.75 1.36 17.07
C PHE A 49 -11.71 0.65 15.72
N VAL A 50 -12.87 0.40 15.11
CA VAL A 50 -12.96 -0.21 13.78
C VAL A 50 -12.43 0.76 12.72
N GLU A 51 -12.78 2.04 12.81
CA GLU A 51 -12.29 3.09 11.90
C GLU A 51 -10.76 3.14 11.94
N GLY A 52 -10.19 3.24 13.15
CA GLY A 52 -8.74 3.21 13.32
C GLY A 52 -8.09 1.91 12.85
N ALA A 53 -8.81 0.78 12.84
CA ALA A 53 -8.29 -0.47 12.28
C ALA A 53 -8.24 -0.44 10.74
N TYR A 54 -9.27 0.10 10.07
CA TYR A 54 -9.27 0.27 8.62
C TYR A 54 -8.17 1.22 8.16
N LEU A 55 -7.99 2.37 8.84
CA LEU A 55 -6.91 3.31 8.54
C LEU A 55 -5.52 2.65 8.65
N ARG A 56 -5.29 1.80 9.66
CA ARG A 56 -4.03 1.05 9.79
C ARG A 56 -3.82 0.04 8.66
N VAL A 57 -4.87 -0.62 8.20
CA VAL A 57 -4.79 -1.54 7.05
C VAL A 57 -4.46 -0.76 5.78
N ALA A 58 -5.17 0.34 5.52
CA ALA A 58 -4.89 1.21 4.38
C ALA A 58 -3.44 1.73 4.39
N ASP A 59 -2.94 2.15 5.55
CA ASP A 59 -1.56 2.60 5.71
C ASP A 59 -0.55 1.48 5.43
N ARG A 60 -0.83 0.26 5.91
CA ARG A 60 0.06 -0.88 5.64
C ARG A 60 0.10 -1.23 4.15
N LEU A 61 -1.02 -1.11 3.44
CA LEU A 61 -1.08 -1.34 2.00
C LEU A 61 -0.27 -0.28 1.24
N ARG A 62 -0.36 0.99 1.63
CA ARG A 62 0.49 2.07 1.09
C ARG A 62 1.98 1.80 1.31
N GLN A 63 2.38 1.37 2.50
CA GLN A 63 3.79 0.99 2.78
C GLN A 63 4.27 -0.17 1.90
N LEU A 64 3.42 -1.18 1.66
CA LEU A 64 3.77 -2.29 0.76
C LEU A 64 3.95 -1.80 -0.68
N ALA A 65 3.11 -0.88 -1.14
CA ALA A 65 3.23 -0.27 -2.45
C ALA A 65 4.55 0.51 -2.59
N GLU A 66 4.89 1.34 -1.60
CA GLU A 66 6.13 2.11 -1.57
C GLU A 66 7.37 1.21 -1.65
N ILE A 67 7.41 0.14 -0.84
CA ILE A 67 8.51 -0.83 -0.85
C ILE A 67 8.64 -1.47 -2.25
N ALA A 68 7.53 -1.95 -2.83
CA ALA A 68 7.58 -2.60 -4.13
C ALA A 68 8.03 -1.66 -5.25
N ARG A 69 7.54 -0.42 -5.24
CA ARG A 69 7.92 0.62 -6.21
C ARG A 69 9.40 0.97 -6.08
N GLY A 70 9.89 1.16 -4.85
CA GLY A 70 11.30 1.43 -4.58
C GLY A 70 12.22 0.31 -5.06
N ASN A 71 11.86 -0.96 -4.82
CA ASN A 71 12.62 -2.09 -5.34
C ASN A 71 12.64 -2.13 -6.88
N ALA A 72 11.50 -1.85 -7.53
CA ALA A 72 11.42 -1.82 -8.99
C ALA A 72 12.39 -0.80 -9.59
N ASP A 73 12.46 0.39 -9.00
CA ASP A 73 13.32 1.47 -9.46
C ASP A 73 14.81 1.14 -9.22
N GLU A 74 15.16 0.55 -8.08
CA GLU A 74 16.53 0.13 -7.77
C GLU A 74 17.05 -0.94 -8.73
N TYR A 75 16.21 -1.91 -9.12
CA TYR A 75 16.60 -2.93 -10.10
C TYR A 75 16.85 -2.35 -11.48
N ASP A 76 16.00 -1.44 -11.95
CA ASP A 76 16.17 -0.81 -13.27
C ASP A 76 17.47 0.02 -13.33
N VAL A 77 17.78 0.76 -12.26
CA VAL A 77 19.05 1.50 -12.15
C VAL A 77 20.25 0.53 -12.17
N THR A 78 20.19 -0.53 -11.37
CA THR A 78 21.28 -1.51 -11.27
C THR A 78 21.57 -2.19 -12.61
N GLU A 79 20.53 -2.59 -13.35
CA GLU A 79 20.68 -3.22 -14.67
C GLU A 79 21.25 -2.23 -15.71
N SER A 80 20.79 -0.99 -15.68
CA SER A 80 21.30 0.08 -16.54
C SER A 80 22.79 0.32 -16.31
N ASP A 81 23.20 0.44 -15.04
CA ASP A 81 24.61 0.66 -14.66
C ASP A 81 25.51 -0.51 -15.05
N PHE A 82 25.04 -1.75 -14.82
CA PHE A 82 25.77 -2.96 -15.24
C PHE A 82 25.96 -3.00 -16.77
N THR A 83 24.90 -2.72 -17.53
CA THR A 83 24.94 -2.69 -19.00
C THR A 83 25.89 -1.60 -19.50
N ALA A 84 25.89 -0.42 -18.88
CA ALA A 84 26.81 0.66 -19.22
C ALA A 84 28.27 0.29 -18.97
N GLN A 85 28.57 -0.35 -17.83
CA GLN A 85 29.92 -0.84 -17.53
C GLN A 85 30.37 -1.93 -18.50
N LEU A 86 29.48 -2.86 -18.86
CA LEU A 86 29.79 -3.90 -19.85
C LEU A 86 30.04 -3.32 -21.24
N GLY A 87 29.25 -2.32 -21.66
CA GLY A 87 29.45 -1.60 -22.92
C GLY A 87 30.80 -0.86 -22.95
N ALA A 88 31.21 -0.27 -21.83
CA ALA A 88 32.51 0.39 -21.70
C ALA A 88 33.69 -0.60 -21.83
N LEU A 89 33.53 -1.85 -21.37
CA LEU A 89 34.57 -2.88 -21.51
C LEU A 89 34.74 -3.40 -22.94
N GLY A 90 33.67 -3.36 -23.76
CA GLY A 90 33.68 -3.83 -25.15
C GLY A 90 33.96 -2.73 -26.19
N GLY A 91 34.24 -1.51 -25.76
CA GLY A 91 34.38 -0.32 -26.63
C GLY A 91 35.82 0.09 -26.99
N ASP A 92 36.81 -0.75 -26.70
CA ASP A 92 38.24 -0.45 -26.89
C ASP A 92 38.88 -1.10 -28.16
N ASP A 93 38.10 -1.48 -29.17
CA ASP A 93 38.59 -1.95 -30.48
C ASP A 93 38.32 -0.95 -31.63
#